data_AF-A0A183CJ55-F1
#
_entry.id   AF-A0A183CJ55-F1
#
_cell.length_a   1.000
_cell.length_b   1.000
_cell.length_c   1.000
_cell.angle_alpha   90.00
_cell.angle_beta   90.00
_cell.angle_gamma   90.00
#
_symmetry.space_group_name_H-M   'P 1'
#
loop_
_entity.id
_entity.type
_entity.pdbx_description
1 polymer ?
#
loop_
_entity_poly.entity_id
_entity_poly.type
_entity_poly.pdbx_seq_one_letter_code
_entity_poly.pdbx_strand_id
1 'polypeptide(L)'
;MERWFAYESGMSWCESQSDNKYKIVPFVAEFANTVSNLPLVLFPLLNVFQLWPYLSRVNPLAIWPHALLALNGMASAYYHATLSLFGQLMDELLLLHMINTCLIAYMPVLDRVVPPKLQAYHRHIRLAIVLLAREMAFPRRLI
;
A
#
# COMPACT_ATOMS: atom_id res chain seq x y z
N MET A 1 1.00 12.68 -20.43
CA MET A 1 0.38 12.14 -19.19
C MET A 1 -0.85 11.30 -19.49
N GLU A 2 -1.75 11.72 -20.39
CA GLU A 2 -3.00 10.99 -20.73
C GLU A 2 -2.82 9.50 -21.09
N ARG A 3 -1.73 9.13 -21.76
CA ARG A 3 -1.44 7.73 -22.11
C ARG A 3 -1.33 6.81 -20.89
N TRP A 4 -0.94 7.31 -19.71
CA TRP A 4 -0.82 6.48 -18.49
C TRP A 4 -2.17 6.09 -17.89
N PHE A 5 -3.19 6.92 -18.11
CA PHE A 5 -4.55 6.68 -17.66
C PHE A 5 -5.36 5.88 -18.68
N ALA A 6 -5.06 6.05 -19.97
CA ALA A 6 -5.76 5.37 -21.06
C ALA A 6 -5.15 4.00 -21.43
N TYR A 7 -3.90 3.73 -21.05
CA TYR A 7 -3.27 2.45 -21.33
C TYR A 7 -3.71 1.41 -20.29
N GLU A 8 -4.37 0.36 -20.77
CA GLU A 8 -4.72 -0.79 -19.94
C GLU A 8 -3.45 -1.54 -19.49
N SER A 9 -3.42 -1.97 -18.24
CA SER A 9 -2.36 -2.83 -17.74
C SER A 9 -2.26 -4.12 -18.58
N GLY A 10 -1.04 -4.57 -18.86
CA GLY A 10 -0.82 -5.81 -19.61
C GLY A 10 -1.18 -7.08 -18.84
N MET A 11 -1.57 -6.95 -17.57
CA MET A 11 -1.92 -8.04 -16.66
C MET A 11 -3.43 -8.01 -16.40
N SER A 12 -4.17 -8.89 -17.08
CA SER A 12 -5.59 -9.10 -16.82
C SER A 12 -5.75 -10.23 -15.78
N TRP A 13 -6.63 -10.04 -14.80
CA TRP A 13 -6.98 -11.08 -13.83
C TRP A 13 -8.15 -11.93 -14.34
N CYS A 14 -8.48 -12.99 -13.60
CA CYS A 14 -9.54 -13.93 -13.98
C CYS A 14 -10.89 -13.24 -14.26
N GLU A 15 -11.24 -12.16 -13.55
CA GLU A 15 -12.49 -11.41 -13.76
C GLU A 15 -12.47 -10.64 -15.09
N SER A 16 -11.35 -9.98 -15.43
CA SER A 16 -11.16 -9.35 -16.74
C SER A 16 -10.98 -10.35 -17.90
N GLN A 17 -10.49 -11.57 -17.65
CA GLN A 17 -10.29 -12.60 -18.69
C GLN A 17 -11.56 -13.40 -19.02
N SER A 18 -12.52 -13.50 -18.10
CA SER A 18 -13.67 -14.42 -18.19
C SER A 18 -14.96 -13.81 -18.79
N ASP A 19 -14.86 -12.92 -19.78
CA ASP A 19 -15.99 -12.16 -20.34
C ASP A 19 -16.82 -11.40 -19.27
N ASN A 20 -16.30 -11.23 -18.05
CA ASN A 20 -17.00 -10.58 -16.93
C ASN A 20 -16.62 -9.10 -16.76
N LYS A 21 -15.78 -8.57 -17.65
CA LYS A 21 -15.39 -7.17 -17.69
C LYS A 21 -16.63 -6.29 -17.90
N TYR A 22 -16.86 -5.32 -17.00
CA TYR A 22 -18.02 -4.40 -17.01
C TYR A 22 -19.40 -5.08 -16.95
N LYS A 23 -19.52 -6.35 -16.52
CA LYS A 23 -20.81 -7.06 -16.54
C LYS A 23 -21.82 -6.57 -15.52
N ILE A 24 -21.37 -6.26 -14.30
CA ILE A 24 -22.28 -5.88 -13.20
C ILE A 24 -22.57 -4.38 -13.27
N VAL A 25 -21.53 -3.57 -13.47
CA VAL A 25 -21.63 -2.11 -13.49
C VAL A 25 -20.84 -1.57 -14.68
N PRO A 26 -21.45 -0.77 -15.57
CA PRO A 26 -20.82 -0.35 -16.84
C PRO A 26 -19.62 0.58 -16.67
N PHE A 27 -19.40 1.12 -15.47
CA PHE A 27 -18.26 1.99 -15.14
C PHE A 27 -17.16 1.32 -14.31
N VAL A 28 -17.32 0.04 -13.93
CA VAL A 28 -16.33 -0.71 -13.14
C VAL A 28 -15.92 -1.95 -13.93
N ALA A 29 -14.63 -2.05 -14.28
CA ALA A 29 -14.13 -3.17 -15.08
C ALA A 29 -14.23 -4.50 -14.34
N GLU A 30 -13.69 -4.59 -13.13
CA GLU A 30 -13.74 -5.78 -12.26
C GLU A 30 -14.48 -5.45 -10.96
N PHE A 31 -15.78 -5.76 -10.90
CA PHE A 31 -16.62 -5.35 -9.79
C PHE A 31 -16.28 -6.07 -8.49
N ALA A 32 -16.09 -7.39 -8.54
CA ALA A 32 -15.79 -8.17 -7.35
C ALA A 32 -14.42 -7.78 -6.77
N ASN A 33 -13.41 -7.62 -7.64
CA ASN A 33 -12.08 -7.15 -7.23
C ASN A 33 -12.08 -5.69 -6.73
N THR A 34 -12.96 -4.83 -7.23
CA THR A 34 -13.08 -3.44 -6.73
C THR A 34 -13.72 -3.40 -5.35
N VAL A 35 -14.83 -4.12 -5.14
CA VAL A 35 -15.59 -4.09 -3.87
C VAL A 35 -14.85 -4.83 -2.76
N SER A 36 -14.11 -5.90 -3.07
CA SER A 36 -13.30 -6.64 -2.10
C SER A 36 -12.19 -5.80 -1.45
N ASN A 37 -11.83 -4.66 -2.04
CA ASN A 37 -10.88 -3.71 -1.48
C ASN A 37 -11.49 -2.76 -0.42
N LEU A 38 -12.82 -2.64 -0.31
CA LEU A 38 -13.47 -1.77 0.69
C LEU A 38 -13.08 -2.10 2.14
N PRO A 39 -13.04 -3.38 2.58
CA PRO A 39 -12.55 -3.73 3.92
C PRO A 39 -11.11 -3.25 4.19
N LEU A 40 -10.23 -3.24 3.18
CA LEU A 40 -8.87 -2.75 3.31
C LEU A 40 -8.79 -1.24 3.52
N VAL A 41 -9.83 -0.50 3.11
CA VAL A 41 -9.96 0.93 3.40
C VAL A 41 -10.57 1.14 4.80
N LEU A 42 -11.66 0.44 5.11
CA LEU A 42 -12.45 0.70 6.30
C LEU A 42 -11.81 0.17 7.58
N PHE A 43 -11.35 -1.08 7.60
CA PHE A 43 -10.86 -1.71 8.83
C PHE A 43 -9.61 -1.05 9.40
N PRO A 44 -8.60 -0.62 8.61
CA PRO A 44 -7.43 0.04 9.18
C PRO A 44 -7.77 1.40 9.79
N LEU A 45 -8.68 2.17 9.17
CA LEU A 45 -9.13 3.46 9.67
C LEU A 45 -9.94 3.29 10.96
N LEU A 46 -10.85 2.29 11.00
CA LEU A 46 -11.59 1.95 12.21
C LEU A 46 -10.64 1.53 13.34
N ASN A 47 -9.61 0.73 13.05
CA ASN A 47 -8.62 0.31 14.03
C ASN A 47 -7.85 1.51 14.61
N VAL A 48 -7.39 2.44 13.75
CA VAL A 48 -6.73 3.68 14.20
C VAL A 48 -7.67 4.51 15.06
N PHE A 49 -8.93 4.65 14.67
CA PHE A 49 -9.93 5.41 15.43
C PHE A 49 -10.14 4.80 16.83
N GLN A 50 -10.31 3.48 16.91
CA GLN A 50 -10.50 2.76 18.18
C GLN A 50 -9.26 2.83 19.08
N LEU A 51 -8.07 2.74 18.50
CA LEU A 51 -6.81 2.73 19.25
C LEU A 51 -6.15 4.11 19.38
N TRP A 52 -6.79 5.19 18.89
CA TRP A 52 -6.19 6.52 18.82
C TRP A 52 -5.53 6.97 20.12
N PRO A 53 -6.19 6.92 21.30
CA PRO A 53 -5.59 7.39 22.55
C PRO A 53 -4.34 6.59 22.96
N TYR A 54 -4.28 5.32 22.58
CA TYR A 54 -3.14 4.44 22.84
C TYR A 54 -2.00 4.69 21.85
N LEU A 55 -2.31 4.72 20.55
CA LEU A 55 -1.33 4.92 19.49
C LEU A 55 -0.62 6.26 19.62
N SER A 56 -1.36 7.35 19.92
CA SER A 56 -0.77 8.68 20.09
C SER A 56 0.20 8.77 21.27
N ARG A 57 0.09 7.89 22.27
CA ARG A 57 0.93 7.91 23.49
C ARG A 57 2.10 6.94 23.41
N VAL A 58 1.89 5.74 22.87
CA VAL A 58 2.86 4.64 22.93
C VAL A 58 3.69 4.55 21.65
N ASN A 59 3.04 4.59 20.48
CA ASN A 59 3.73 4.46 19.20
C ASN A 59 2.94 5.17 18.08
N PRO A 60 3.09 6.49 17.93
CA PRO A 60 2.37 7.24 16.90
C PRO A 60 2.78 6.82 15.48
N LEU A 61 3.96 6.21 15.31
CA LEU A 61 4.41 5.71 14.00
C LEU A 61 3.55 4.56 13.49
N ALA A 62 2.89 3.81 14.37
CA ALA A 62 1.99 2.72 13.98
C ALA A 62 0.69 3.20 13.31
N ILE A 63 0.39 4.50 13.32
CA ILE A 63 -0.73 5.07 12.55
C ILE A 63 -0.43 5.04 11.04
N TRP A 64 0.83 5.26 10.63
CA TRP A 64 1.21 5.36 9.22
C TRP A 64 0.97 4.08 8.41
N PRO A 65 1.32 2.87 8.90
CA PRO A 65 0.95 1.62 8.23
C PRO A 65 -0.54 1.50 7.92
N HIS A 66 -1.40 1.91 8.85
CA HIS A 66 -2.86 1.83 8.68
C HIS A 66 -3.35 2.83 7.65
N ALA A 67 -2.83 4.06 7.66
CA ALA A 67 -3.14 5.06 6.66
C ALA A 67 -2.68 4.64 5.25
N LEU A 68 -1.47 4.06 5.13
CA LEU A 68 -0.94 3.55 3.88
C LEU A 68 -1.73 2.34 3.38
N LEU A 69 -2.16 1.44 4.25
CA LEU A 69 -3.02 0.31 3.88
C LEU A 69 -4.39 0.78 3.36
N ALA A 70 -4.98 1.80 3.99
CA ALA A 70 -6.22 2.39 3.49
C ALA A 70 -6.03 3.07 2.12
N LEU A 71 -4.92 3.78 1.94
CA LEU A 71 -4.56 4.38 0.65
C LEU A 71 -4.29 3.32 -0.43
N ASN A 72 -3.66 2.21 -0.06
CA ASN A 72 -3.46 1.06 -0.94
C ASN A 72 -4.81 0.47 -1.37
N GLY A 73 -5.74 0.25 -0.44
CA GLY A 73 -7.07 -0.26 -0.76
C GLY A 73 -7.82 0.65 -1.74
N MET A 74 -7.68 1.98 -1.60
CA MET A 74 -8.24 2.94 -2.56
C MET A 74 -7.55 2.86 -3.94
N ALA A 75 -6.22 2.73 -3.98
CA ALA A 75 -5.47 2.61 -5.22
C ALA A 75 -5.76 1.29 -5.95
N SER A 76 -5.86 0.18 -5.21
CA SER A 76 -6.24 -1.13 -5.74
C SER A 76 -7.68 -1.13 -6.26
N ALA A 77 -8.62 -0.54 -5.53
CA ALA A 77 -9.98 -0.36 -6.01
C ALA A 77 -10.03 0.50 -7.29
N TYR A 78 -9.24 1.57 -7.37
CA TYR A 78 -9.12 2.39 -8.58
C TYR A 78 -8.50 1.60 -9.76
N TYR A 79 -7.47 0.79 -9.49
CA TYR A 79 -6.88 -0.09 -10.48
C TYR A 79 -7.90 -1.09 -11.01
N HIS A 80 -8.61 -1.83 -10.16
CA HIS A 80 -9.59 -2.82 -10.60
C HIS A 80 -10.82 -2.19 -11.27
N ALA A 81 -11.16 -0.94 -10.93
CA ALA A 81 -12.23 -0.22 -11.60
C ALA A 81 -11.85 0.26 -13.02
N THR A 82 -10.60 0.67 -13.23
CA THR A 82 -10.14 1.33 -14.48
C THR A 82 -9.22 0.49 -15.35
N LEU A 83 -8.56 -0.51 -14.77
CA LEU A 83 -7.44 -1.28 -15.33
C LEU A 83 -6.31 -0.40 -15.89
N SER A 84 -6.17 0.83 -15.40
CA SER A 84 -5.15 1.75 -15.88
C SER A 84 -3.76 1.38 -15.39
N LEU A 85 -2.74 1.57 -16.25
CA LEU A 85 -1.33 1.38 -15.87
C LEU A 85 -0.93 2.29 -14.70
N PHE A 86 -1.44 3.53 -14.66
CA PHE A 86 -1.23 4.42 -13.52
C PHE A 86 -1.80 3.83 -12.22
N GLY A 87 -3.02 3.29 -12.26
CA GLY A 87 -3.63 2.62 -11.13
C GLY A 87 -2.79 1.43 -10.65
N GLN A 88 -2.30 0.61 -11.58
CA GLN A 88 -1.42 -0.52 -11.25
C GLN A 88 -0.15 -0.07 -10.52
N LEU A 89 0.52 0.96 -11.05
CA LEU A 89 1.73 1.50 -10.46
C LEU A 89 1.48 2.05 -9.04
N MET A 90 0.35 2.73 -8.83
CA MET A 90 -0.01 3.25 -7.52
C MET A 90 -0.30 2.13 -6.52
N ASP A 91 -1.05 1.09 -6.90
CA ASP A 91 -1.31 -0.06 -6.03
C ASP A 91 -0.01 -0.76 -5.61
N GLU A 92 0.86 -1.10 -6.57
CA GLU A 92 2.12 -1.79 -6.28
C GLU A 92 3.09 -0.93 -5.45
N LEU A 93 3.23 0.37 -5.75
CA LEU A 93 4.12 1.26 -5.00
C LEU A 93 3.63 1.52 -3.57
N LEU A 94 2.32 1.69 -3.37
CA LEU A 94 1.76 1.92 -2.04
C LEU A 94 1.93 0.69 -1.15
N LEU A 95 1.84 -0.52 -1.72
CA LEU A 95 2.08 -1.76 -0.99
C LEU A 95 3.54 -1.83 -0.49
N LEU A 96 4.51 -1.47 -1.34
CA LEU A 96 5.92 -1.39 -0.95
C LEU A 96 6.15 -0.35 0.17
N HIS A 97 5.56 0.82 0.06
CA HIS A 97 5.66 1.86 1.10
C HIS A 97 5.01 1.42 2.42
N MET A 98 3.88 0.71 2.35
CA MET A 98 3.22 0.15 3.52
C MET A 98 4.14 -0.86 4.22
N ILE A 99 4.71 -1.83 3.49
CA ILE A 99 5.61 -2.85 4.06
C ILE A 99 6.84 -2.18 4.72
N ASN A 100 7.48 -1.24 4.03
CA ASN A 100 8.62 -0.49 4.55
C ASN A 100 8.27 0.26 5.84
N THR A 101 7.10 0.88 5.88
CA THR A 101 6.62 1.62 7.05
C THR A 101 6.27 0.69 8.21
N CYS A 102 5.67 -0.48 7.93
CA CYS A 102 5.44 -1.53 8.93
C CYS A 102 6.77 -1.96 9.57
N LEU A 103 7.78 -2.26 8.76
CA LEU A 103 9.09 -2.68 9.25
C LEU A 103 9.69 -1.63 10.20
N ILE A 104 9.61 -0.34 9.85
CA ILE A 104 10.11 0.75 10.71
C ILE A 104 9.29 0.87 11.99
N ALA A 105 7.96 0.92 11.89
CA ALA A 105 7.05 1.17 13.01
C ALA A 105 7.06 0.04 14.05
N TYR A 106 7.22 -1.21 13.61
CA TYR A 106 7.22 -2.40 14.47
C TYR A 106 8.62 -2.91 14.84
N MET A 107 9.70 -2.32 14.30
CA MET A 107 11.06 -2.70 14.68
C MET A 107 11.32 -2.68 16.20
N PRO A 108 10.87 -1.68 16.99
CA PRO A 108 11.08 -1.70 18.44
C PRO A 108 10.42 -2.89 19.15
N VAL A 109 9.36 -3.46 18.56
CA VAL A 109 8.70 -4.66 19.08
C VAL A 109 9.51 -5.91 18.70
N LEU A 110 10.06 -5.94 17.48
CA LEU A 110 10.92 -7.02 17.00
C LEU A 110 12.22 -7.16 17.82
N ASP A 111 12.71 -6.07 18.42
CA ASP A 111 13.88 -6.08 19.32
C ASP A 111 13.74 -7.09 20.48
N ARG A 112 12.51 -7.42 20.90
CA ARG A 112 12.25 -8.40 21.97
C ARG A 112 12.44 -9.86 21.53
N VAL A 113 12.36 -10.13 20.22
CA VAL A 113 12.38 -11.48 19.64
C VAL A 113 13.71 -11.74 18.92
N VAL A 114 14.34 -10.70 18.39
CA VAL A 114 15.53 -10.78 17.56
C VAL A 114 16.81 -10.91 18.41
N PRO A 115 17.78 -11.78 18.02
CA PRO A 115 19.03 -11.95 18.75
C PRO A 115 19.87 -10.65 18.83
N PRO A 116 20.64 -10.43 19.92
CA PRO A 116 21.37 -9.18 20.17
C PRO A 116 22.34 -8.76 19.05
N LYS A 117 22.91 -9.74 18.33
CA LYS A 117 23.82 -9.48 17.20
C LYS A 117 23.12 -8.73 16.06
N LEU A 118 21.83 -9.01 15.82
CA LEU A 118 21.07 -8.37 14.75
C LEU A 118 20.53 -7.00 15.20
N GLN A 119 20.27 -6.85 16.51
CA GLN A 119 19.88 -5.55 17.10
C GLN A 119 20.91 -4.45 16.85
N ALA A 120 22.21 -4.79 16.83
CA ALA A 120 23.28 -3.85 16.49
C ALA A 120 23.11 -3.19 15.11
N TYR A 121 22.44 -3.87 14.17
CA TYR A 121 22.23 -3.38 12.80
C TYR A 121 20.90 -2.62 12.62
N HIS A 122 20.01 -2.59 13.62
CA HIS A 122 18.67 -2.00 13.48
C HIS A 122 18.68 -0.53 13.04
N ARG A 123 19.63 0.27 13.56
CA ARG A 123 19.78 1.67 13.12
C ARG A 123 20.11 1.76 11.62
N HIS A 124 21.03 0.90 11.15
CA HIS A 124 21.42 0.86 9.75
C HIS A 124 20.29 0.37 8.85
N ILE A 125 19.53 -0.64 9.31
CA ILE A 125 18.35 -1.14 8.59
C ILE A 125 17.27 -0.05 8.49
N ARG A 126 16.94 0.67 9.57
CA ARG A 126 15.99 1.79 9.51
C ARG A 126 16.42 2.86 8.52
N LEU A 127 17.69 3.28 8.58
CA LEU A 127 18.23 4.28 7.66
C LEU A 127 18.18 3.79 6.21
N ALA A 128 18.53 2.54 5.94
CA ALA A 128 18.45 1.95 4.61
C ALA A 128 17.02 1.95 4.07
N ILE A 129 16.03 1.52 4.87
CA ILE A 129 14.61 1.53 4.47
C ILE A 129 14.12 2.94 4.19
N VAL A 130 14.46 3.92 5.03
CA VAL A 130 14.08 5.34 4.82
C VAL A 130 14.71 5.90 3.54
N LEU A 131 15.97 5.58 3.29
CA LEU A 131 16.66 6.02 2.06
C LEU A 131 16.04 5.39 0.81
N LEU A 132 15.75 4.08 0.86
CA LEU A 132 15.09 3.38 -0.25
C LEU A 132 13.69 3.95 -0.51
N ALA A 133 12.88 4.14 0.53
CA ALA A 133 11.55 4.74 0.39
C ALA A 133 11.62 6.18 -0.17
N ARG A 134 12.62 6.96 0.25
CA ARG A 134 12.85 8.30 -0.30
C ARG A 134 13.19 8.28 -1.79
N GLU A 135 14.09 7.41 -2.22
CA GLU A 135 14.48 7.31 -3.63
C GLU A 135 13.33 6.77 -4.50
N MET A 136 12.45 5.92 -3.95
CA MET A 136 11.20 5.48 -4.61
C MET A 136 10.18 6.62 -4.76
N ALA A 137 10.03 7.47 -3.72
CA ALA A 137 9.09 8.59 -3.74
C ALA A 137 9.58 9.77 -4.60
N PHE A 138 10.89 10.00 -4.64
CA PHE A 138 11.53 11.05 -5.41
C PHE A 138 12.71 10.48 -6.20
N PRO A 139 12.45 9.79 -7.31
CA PRO A 139 13.52 9.37 -8.20
C PRO A 139 14.28 10.62 -8.63
N ARG A 140 15.57 10.69 -8.31
CA ARG A 140 16.42 11.78 -8.79
C ARG A 140 16.30 11.81 -10.31
N ARG A 141 15.89 12.95 -10.86
CA ARG A 141 15.90 13.16 -12.31
C ARG A 141 17.34 12.93 -12.79
N LEU A 142 17.59 11.77 -13.38
CA LEU A 142 18.73 11.57 -14.27
C LEU A 142 18.40 12.40 -15.52
N ILE A 143 18.94 13.62 -15.54
CA ILE A 143 19.10 14.44 -16.74
C ILE A 143 20.28 13.87 -17.51
#